data_AF-A0A7Y4III0-F1
#
_entry.id   AF-A0A7Y4III0-F1
#
_cell.length_a   1.000
_cell.length_b   1.000
_cell.length_c   1.000
_cell.angle_alpha   90.00
_cell.angle_beta   90.00
_cell.angle_gamma   90.00
#
_symmetry.space_group_name_H-M   'P 1'
#
loop_
_entity.id
_entity.type
_entity.pdbx_description
1 polymer ?
#
loop_
_entity_poly.entity_id
_entity_poly.type
_entity_poly.pdbx_seq_one_letter_code
_entity_poly.pdbx_strand_id
1 'polypeptide(L)'
;MRNTDCLARGGNAAAKTLAVIPVYTEAFSIVCSPRHPFAQRRRVRWAELVDAGWALPVQGTPLRQLMDGIFVRNGVLRPRAVVECSGYEQTRHVVSHSALVGVLPRPLALHGKAHGELALLRAKLDGEFAPISLLYRKEVDQPPLVLGFAGIVRDLARSMRLAVVDAQTASMPSRRL
;
A
#
# COMPACT_ATOMS: atom_id res chain seq x y z
N MET A 1 -12.24 -17.73 7.30
CA MET A 1 -11.77 -17.39 5.93
C MET A 1 -10.79 -16.23 6.03
N ARG A 2 -9.48 -16.47 5.89
CA ARG A 2 -8.49 -15.39 5.70
C ARG A 2 -7.76 -15.70 4.40
N ASN A 3 -8.28 -15.14 3.31
CA ASN A 3 -7.64 -15.18 2.00
C ASN A 3 -6.76 -13.94 1.87
N THR A 4 -5.55 -14.17 1.34
CA THR A 4 -4.59 -13.18 0.83
C THR A 4 -3.70 -12.48 1.87
N ASP A 5 -2.72 -13.23 2.38
CA ASP A 5 -1.38 -12.69 2.68
C ASP A 5 -0.38 -13.52 1.90
N CYS A 6 0.03 -13.06 0.71
CA CYS A 6 1.21 -13.60 0.03
C CYS A 6 2.35 -12.58 0.16
N LEU A 7 2.96 -12.56 1.34
CA LEU A 7 4.24 -11.89 1.55
C LEU A 7 5.36 -12.83 1.15
N ALA A 8 5.85 -12.74 -0.09
CA ALA A 8 7.10 -13.41 -0.45
C ALA A 8 8.29 -12.56 0.04
N ARG A 9 8.61 -12.63 1.34
CA ARG A 9 9.96 -12.31 1.82
C ARG A 9 10.77 -13.61 1.87
N GLY A 10 11.97 -13.54 1.28
CA GLY A 10 12.74 -14.69 0.84
C GLY A 10 13.13 -15.67 1.94
N GLY A 11 13.25 -16.95 1.53
CA GLY A 11 13.92 -17.99 2.32
C GLY A 11 13.10 -19.26 2.55
N ASN A 12 12.56 -19.92 1.52
CA ASN A 12 12.31 -21.36 1.55
C ASN A 12 12.17 -21.91 0.13
N ALA A 13 12.49 -23.19 -0.11
CA ALA A 13 12.61 -23.80 -1.44
C ALA A 13 11.43 -23.57 -2.41
N ALA A 14 10.23 -23.24 -1.89
CA ALA A 14 9.05 -22.82 -2.67
C ALA A 14 9.23 -21.50 -3.47
N ALA A 15 10.16 -20.63 -3.09
CA ALA A 15 10.44 -19.40 -3.85
C ALA A 15 11.12 -19.67 -5.21
N LYS A 16 11.80 -20.81 -5.37
CA LYS A 16 12.43 -21.18 -6.66
C LYS A 16 11.41 -21.64 -7.70
N THR A 17 10.29 -22.20 -7.26
CA THR A 17 9.26 -22.78 -8.11
C THR A 17 8.16 -21.78 -8.51
N LEU A 18 8.16 -20.59 -7.92
CA LEU A 18 7.19 -19.54 -8.25
C LEU A 18 7.79 -18.54 -9.23
N ALA A 19 7.00 -18.16 -10.22
CA ALA A 19 7.22 -16.98 -11.03
C ALA A 19 6.36 -15.83 -10.50
N VAL A 20 6.96 -14.64 -10.53
CA VAL A 20 6.38 -13.41 -10.01
C VAL A 20 6.29 -12.43 -11.16
N ILE A 21 5.07 -12.00 -11.48
CA ILE A 21 4.85 -10.90 -12.42
C ILE A 21 4.41 -9.69 -11.60
N PRO A 22 5.27 -8.66 -11.46
CA PRO A 22 4.85 -7.42 -10.82
C PRO A 22 3.78 -6.75 -11.69
N VAL A 23 2.77 -6.18 -11.04
CA VAL A 23 1.66 -5.49 -11.70
C VAL A 23 1.77 -3.99 -11.47
N TYR A 24 1.75 -3.55 -10.22
CA TYR A 24 1.83 -2.13 -9.86
C TYR A 24 2.38 -1.93 -8.46
N THR A 25 2.88 -0.74 -8.16
CA THR A 25 3.18 -0.29 -6.80
C THR A 25 2.04 0.56 -6.25
N GLU A 26 1.63 0.25 -5.03
CA GLU A 26 0.62 1.05 -4.34
C GLU A 26 1.26 2.31 -3.76
N ALA A 27 0.54 3.44 -3.87
CA ALA A 27 0.95 4.70 -3.25
C ALA A 27 0.07 4.98 -2.06
N PHE A 28 0.65 5.44 -0.95
CA PHE A 28 -0.11 5.76 0.26
C PHE A 28 -0.12 7.25 0.54
N SER A 29 -1.10 7.70 1.30
CA SER A 29 -1.24 9.09 1.74
C SER A 29 -1.57 9.14 3.22
N ILE A 30 -0.95 10.10 3.91
CA ILE A 30 -1.34 10.43 5.28
C ILE A 30 -2.63 11.24 5.22
N VAL A 31 -3.62 10.84 5.99
CA VAL A 31 -4.96 11.42 6.01
C VAL A 31 -5.38 11.82 7.43
N CYS A 32 -6.24 12.82 7.52
CA CYS A 32 -6.93 13.22 8.75
C CYS A 32 -8.38 13.62 8.41
N SER A 33 -9.21 13.86 9.42
CA SER A 33 -10.52 14.50 9.18
C SER A 33 -10.33 15.95 8.69
N PRO A 34 -11.26 16.52 7.90
CA PRO A 34 -11.21 17.93 7.49
C PRO A 34 -11.25 18.94 8.64
N ARG A 35 -11.73 18.51 9.81
CA ARG A 35 -11.78 19.29 11.06
C ARG A 35 -10.46 19.27 11.83
N HIS A 36 -9.53 18.40 11.46
CA HIS A 36 -8.23 18.30 12.12
C HIS A 36 -7.38 19.56 11.86
N PRO A 37 -6.64 20.12 12.84
CA PRO A 37 -5.81 21.32 12.66
C PRO A 37 -4.81 21.24 11.49
N PHE A 38 -4.30 20.04 11.21
CA PHE A 38 -3.39 19.80 10.08
C PHE A 38 -4.05 19.90 8.70
N ALA A 39 -5.37 19.75 8.59
CA ALA A 39 -6.07 19.77 7.31
C ALA A 39 -5.92 21.11 6.57
N GLN A 40 -5.86 22.22 7.31
CA GLN A 40 -5.74 23.57 6.74
C GLN A 40 -4.28 23.99 6.48
N ARG A 41 -3.30 23.19 6.89
CA ARG A 41 -1.89 23.58 6.83
C ARG A 41 -1.27 23.25 5.47
N ARG A 42 -0.50 24.21 4.93
CA ARG A 42 0.29 24.00 3.70
C ARG A 42 1.50 23.10 3.90
N ARG A 43 2.03 23.03 5.13
CA ARG A 43 3.16 22.19 5.52
C ARG A 43 2.95 21.65 6.94
N VAL A 44 3.21 20.36 7.12
CA VAL A 44 3.21 19.66 8.41
C VAL A 44 4.55 18.94 8.49
N ARG A 45 5.35 19.23 9.52
CA ARG A 45 6.66 18.61 9.70
C ARG A 45 6.51 17.24 10.34
N TRP A 46 7.45 16.33 10.07
CA TRP A 46 7.47 15.00 10.67
C TRP A 46 7.53 15.03 12.20
N ALA A 47 8.24 15.99 12.79
CA ALA A 47 8.27 16.17 14.25
C ALA A 47 6.87 16.43 14.83
N GLU A 48 6.05 17.22 14.15
CA GLU A 48 4.68 17.53 14.58
C GLU A 48 3.73 16.34 14.41
N LEU A 49 4.05 15.44 13.47
CA LEU A 49 3.32 14.21 13.27
C LEU A 49 3.59 13.18 14.36
N VAL A 50 4.73 13.23 15.06
CA VAL A 50 5.02 12.32 16.19
C VAL A 50 4.04 12.54 17.33
N ASP A 51 3.72 13.81 17.60
CA ASP A 51 2.87 14.21 18.72
C ASP A 51 1.37 14.12 18.41
N ALA A 52 0.99 13.81 17.17
CA ALA A 52 -0.39 13.59 16.79
C ALA A 52 -0.91 12.23 17.30
N GLY A 53 -2.22 12.12 17.50
CA GLY A 53 -2.85 10.81 17.72
C GLY A 53 -2.94 10.03 16.41
N TRP A 54 -2.58 8.75 16.42
CA TRP A 54 -2.60 7.92 15.21
C TRP A 54 -3.54 6.71 15.27
N ALA A 55 -4.23 6.49 14.15
CA ALA A 55 -4.79 5.20 13.75
C ALA A 55 -3.77 4.50 12.83
N LEU A 56 -3.04 3.51 13.35
CA LEU A 56 -1.98 2.81 12.61
C LEU A 56 -2.39 1.38 12.27
N PRO A 57 -1.77 0.77 11.24
CA PRO A 57 -1.87 -0.66 11.03
C PRO A 57 -1.32 -1.44 12.24
N VAL A 58 -1.90 -2.62 12.48
CA VAL A 58 -1.44 -3.57 13.50
C VAL A 58 0.06 -3.84 13.38
N GLN A 59 0.73 -4.02 14.52
CA GLN A 59 2.15 -4.37 14.58
C GLN A 59 2.50 -5.61 13.75
N GLY A 60 3.72 -5.62 13.21
CA GLY A 60 4.23 -6.71 12.37
C GLY A 60 3.81 -6.65 10.90
N THR A 61 2.80 -5.85 10.54
CA THR A 61 2.40 -5.69 9.14
C THR A 61 3.45 -4.92 8.33
N PRO A 62 3.58 -5.16 7.01
CA PRO A 62 4.54 -4.45 6.15
C PRO A 62 4.32 -2.94 6.14
N LEU A 63 3.04 -2.49 6.09
CA LEU A 63 2.71 -1.08 6.11
C LEU A 63 3.12 -0.44 7.44
N ARG A 64 2.94 -1.13 8.57
CA ARG A 64 3.43 -0.65 9.87
C ARG A 64 4.95 -0.50 9.88
N GLN A 65 5.69 -1.51 9.42
CA GLN A 65 7.16 -1.45 9.36
C GLN A 65 7.65 -0.30 8.48
N LEU A 66 6.97 -0.08 7.35
CA LEU A 66 7.30 1.04 6.47
C LEU A 66 7.04 2.38 7.14
N MET A 67 5.89 2.54 7.79
CA MET A 67 5.55 3.77 8.51
C MET A 67 6.58 4.08 9.60
N ASP A 68 6.90 3.10 10.44
CA ASP A 68 7.95 3.21 11.44
C ASP A 68 9.28 3.63 10.80
N GLY A 69 9.65 3.00 9.68
CA GLY A 69 10.86 3.32 8.92
C GLY A 69 10.88 4.74 8.34
N ILE A 70 9.75 5.26 7.87
CA ILE A 70 9.64 6.63 7.33
C ILE A 70 9.87 7.66 8.43
N PHE A 71 9.29 7.48 9.61
CA PHE A 71 9.53 8.37 10.75
C PHE A 71 11.00 8.35 11.17
N VAL A 72 11.60 7.17 11.28
CA VAL A 72 13.03 7.02 11.62
C VAL A 72 13.93 7.70 10.57
N ARG A 73 13.67 7.51 9.27
CA ARG A 73 14.44 8.17 8.20
C ARG A 73 14.35 9.69 8.23
N ASN A 74 13.25 10.23 8.76
CA ASN A 74 13.07 11.67 8.94
C ASN A 74 13.64 12.18 10.29
N GLY A 75 14.41 11.37 11.01
CA GLY A 75 15.11 11.76 12.23
C GLY A 75 14.19 11.96 13.44
N VAL A 76 12.99 11.39 13.41
CA VAL A 76 11.99 11.54 14.47
C VAL A 76 11.58 10.19 15.05
N LEU A 77 11.00 10.21 16.25
CA LEU A 77 10.49 9.00 16.89
C LEU A 77 9.32 8.41 16.09
N ARG A 78 9.13 7.10 16.23
CA ARG A 78 7.97 6.41 15.65
C ARG A 78 6.70 6.87 16.38
N PRO A 79 5.58 7.12 15.66
CA PRO A 79 4.33 7.48 16.29
C PRO A 79 3.80 6.30 17.11
N ARG A 80 3.10 6.60 18.20
CA ARG A 80 2.36 5.58 18.96
C ARG A 80 0.96 5.44 18.37
N ALA A 81 0.51 4.20 18.19
CA ALA A 81 -0.86 3.92 17.82
C ALA A 81 -1.78 4.26 19.01
N VAL A 82 -2.72 5.18 18.82
CA VAL A 82 -3.86 5.35 19.73
C VAL A 82 -4.90 4.27 19.42
N VAL A 83 -5.06 3.95 18.14
CA VAL A 83 -5.91 2.86 17.64
C VAL A 83 -5.11 2.03 16.65
N GLU A 84 -5.19 0.70 16.76
CA GLU A 84 -4.69 -0.20 15.72
C GLU A 84 -5.83 -0.63 14.79
N CYS A 85 -5.58 -0.59 13.49
CA CYS A 85 -6.55 -0.95 12.46
C CYS A 85 -6.05 -2.15 11.64
N SER A 86 -6.94 -3.10 11.36
CA SER A 86 -6.64 -4.30 10.57
C SER A 86 -6.98 -4.14 9.08
N GLY A 87 -7.63 -3.03 8.68
CA GLY A 87 -7.99 -2.78 7.29
C GLY A 87 -8.22 -1.30 6.98
N TYR A 88 -8.19 -0.95 5.68
CA TYR A 88 -8.24 0.43 5.23
C TYR A 88 -9.58 1.13 5.47
N GLU A 89 -10.71 0.42 5.33
CA GLU A 89 -12.01 1.01 5.65
C GLU A 89 -12.18 1.28 7.15
N GLN A 90 -11.62 0.42 8.00
CA GLN A 90 -11.59 0.68 9.44
C GLN A 90 -10.79 1.95 9.74
N THR A 91 -9.59 2.08 9.15
CA THR A 91 -8.78 3.29 9.29
C THR A 91 -9.51 4.53 8.77
N ARG A 92 -10.14 4.46 7.59
CA ARG A 92 -10.94 5.55 7.00
C ARG A 92 -12.06 5.98 7.93
N HIS A 93 -12.81 5.03 8.48
CA HIS A 93 -13.91 5.30 9.40
C HIS A 93 -13.43 5.95 10.70
N VAL A 94 -12.39 5.39 11.34
CA VAL A 94 -11.81 5.94 12.56
C VAL A 94 -11.28 7.36 12.34
N VAL A 95 -10.53 7.59 11.26
CA VAL A 95 -9.92 8.90 10.98
C VAL A 95 -10.97 9.97 10.65
N SER A 96 -11.99 9.63 9.86
CA SER A 96 -13.04 10.60 9.47
C SER A 96 -13.88 11.08 10.66
N HIS A 97 -13.99 10.28 11.72
CA HIS A 97 -14.81 10.56 12.90
C HIS A 97 -14.02 10.94 14.16
N SER A 98 -12.72 11.24 14.03
CA SER A 98 -11.87 11.57 15.18
C SER A 98 -10.84 12.68 14.87
N ALA A 99 -10.07 13.02 15.90
CA ALA A 99 -8.89 13.88 15.79
C ALA A 99 -7.60 13.07 15.57
N LEU A 100 -7.71 11.88 14.95
CA LEU A 100 -6.56 11.03 14.63
C LEU A 100 -6.07 11.25 13.20
N VAL A 101 -4.81 10.91 12.99
CA VAL A 101 -4.16 10.79 11.68
C VAL A 101 -4.05 9.32 11.30
N GLY A 102 -4.16 8.99 10.02
CA GLY A 102 -3.98 7.63 9.53
C GLY A 102 -3.32 7.57 8.16
N VAL A 103 -3.20 6.36 7.63
CA VAL A 103 -2.54 6.09 6.36
C VAL A 103 -3.46 5.22 5.51
N LEU A 104 -3.73 5.66 4.28
CA LEU A 104 -4.59 4.94 3.34
C LEU A 104 -3.93 4.84 1.97
N PRO A 105 -4.27 3.82 1.17
CA PRO A 105 -4.00 3.82 -0.26
C PRO A 105 -4.52 5.12 -0.87
N ARG A 106 -3.73 5.71 -1.76
CA ARG A 106 -3.99 7.02 -2.36
C ARG A 106 -5.36 7.07 -3.06
N PRO A 107 -5.81 6.04 -3.81
CA PRO A 107 -7.16 6.06 -4.39
C PRO A 107 -8.26 6.22 -3.33
N LEU A 108 -8.15 5.50 -2.21
CA LEU A 108 -9.12 5.57 -1.11
C LEU A 108 -9.06 6.92 -0.39
N ALA A 109 -7.87 7.46 -0.18
CA ALA A 109 -7.68 8.80 0.38
C ALA A 109 -8.32 9.88 -0.52
N LEU A 110 -8.09 9.81 -1.84
CA LEU A 110 -8.67 10.75 -2.81
C LEU A 110 -10.19 10.62 -2.88
N HIS A 111 -10.71 9.39 -2.83
CA HIS A 111 -12.15 9.14 -2.77
C HIS A 111 -12.77 9.78 -1.51
N GLY A 112 -12.19 9.56 -0.33
CA GLY A 112 -12.66 10.19 0.91
C GLY A 112 -12.55 11.71 0.88
N LYS A 113 -11.52 12.27 0.23
CA LYS A 113 -11.42 13.72 0.02
C LYS A 113 -12.51 14.26 -0.89
N ALA A 114 -12.81 13.57 -1.99
CA ALA A 114 -13.86 13.98 -2.92
C ALA A 114 -15.25 14.03 -2.26
N HIS A 115 -15.48 13.19 -1.24
CA HIS A 115 -16.72 13.15 -0.47
C HIS A 115 -16.69 14.03 0.79
N GLY A 116 -15.64 14.82 1.00
CA GLY A 116 -15.54 15.72 2.16
C GLY A 116 -15.34 15.01 3.50
N GLU A 117 -14.95 13.73 3.49
CA GLU A 117 -14.76 12.93 4.70
C GLU A 117 -13.32 12.98 5.22
N LEU A 118 -12.36 13.20 4.31
CA LEU A 118 -10.93 13.18 4.61
C LEU A 118 -10.20 14.38 4.02
N ALA A 119 -9.13 14.79 4.66
CA ALA A 119 -8.11 15.68 4.13
C ALA A 119 -6.78 14.93 4.00
N LEU A 120 -6.09 15.10 2.87
CA LEU A 120 -4.74 14.55 2.67
C LEU A 120 -3.71 15.54 3.20
N LEU A 121 -2.81 15.07 4.06
CA LEU A 121 -1.68 15.86 4.51
C LEU A 121 -0.61 15.94 3.42
N ARG A 122 0.06 17.09 3.34
CA ARG A 122 1.13 17.35 2.35
C ARG A 122 2.50 16.79 2.76
N ALA A 123 2.56 15.94 3.78
CA ALA A 123 3.76 15.19 4.12
C ALA A 123 3.95 14.08 3.07
N LYS A 124 5.12 14.04 2.43
CA LYS A 124 5.42 13.02 1.41
C LYS A 124 5.79 11.71 2.09
N LEU A 125 5.01 10.66 1.84
CA LEU A 125 5.41 9.29 2.16
C LEU A 125 6.41 8.82 1.11
N ASP A 126 7.67 9.19 1.29
CA ASP A 126 8.78 8.71 0.45
C ASP A 126 9.20 7.32 0.97
N GLY A 127 8.49 6.30 0.47
CA GLY A 127 8.72 4.90 0.77
C GLY A 127 8.39 4.03 -0.43
N GLU A 128 9.28 3.10 -0.74
CA GLU A 128 9.03 2.10 -1.78
C GLU A 128 8.14 0.98 -1.22
N PHE A 129 6.93 0.88 -1.76
CA PHE A 129 6.04 -0.24 -1.51
C PHE A 129 6.43 -1.40 -2.43
N ALA A 130 6.51 -2.61 -1.87
CA ALA A 130 6.65 -3.80 -2.69
C ALA A 130 5.49 -3.87 -3.70
N PRO A 131 5.75 -4.24 -4.96
CA PRO A 131 4.71 -4.27 -5.97
C PRO A 131 3.67 -5.36 -5.65
N ILE A 132 2.41 -5.03 -5.88
CA ILE A 132 1.36 -6.02 -6.00
C ILE A 132 1.67 -6.86 -7.24
N SER A 133 1.71 -8.17 -7.05
CA SER A 133 2.24 -9.10 -8.03
C SER A 133 1.33 -10.31 -8.21
N LEU A 134 1.31 -10.85 -9.43
CA LEU A 134 0.72 -12.16 -9.72
C LEU A 134 1.76 -13.24 -9.48
N LEU A 135 1.35 -14.31 -8.81
CA LEU A 135 2.20 -15.46 -8.49
C LEU A 135 1.65 -16.70 -9.19
N TYR A 136 2.52 -17.45 -9.87
CA TYR A 136 2.18 -18.73 -10.49
C TYR A 136 3.32 -19.74 -10.35
N ARG A 137 3.02 -21.03 -10.48
CA ARG A 137 4.03 -22.10 -10.44
C ARG A 137 4.70 -22.21 -11.79
N LYS A 138 6.04 -22.23 -11.82
CA LYS A 138 6.84 -22.34 -13.05
C LYS A 138 6.76 -23.73 -13.67
N GLU A 139 6.56 -24.75 -12.84
CA GLU A 139 6.58 -26.16 -13.25
C GLU A 139 5.28 -26.60 -13.94
N VAL A 140 4.28 -25.72 -13.95
CA VAL A 140 2.99 -25.97 -14.56
C VAL A 140 2.87 -25.06 -15.77
N ASP A 141 2.69 -25.67 -16.95
CA ASP A 141 2.30 -24.92 -18.14
C ASP A 141 1.00 -24.18 -17.85
N GLN A 142 1.08 -22.85 -17.92
CA GLN A 142 -0.04 -22.00 -17.54
C GLN A 142 -1.10 -22.04 -18.64
N PRO A 143 -2.36 -22.40 -18.31
CA PRO A 143 -3.43 -22.37 -19.29
C PRO A 143 -3.54 -20.99 -19.95
N PRO A 144 -3.91 -20.90 -21.24
CA PRO A 144 -4.07 -19.63 -21.94
C PRO A 144 -4.97 -18.62 -21.20
N LEU A 145 -5.98 -19.11 -20.46
CA LEU A 145 -6.85 -18.30 -19.62
C LEU A 145 -6.09 -17.56 -18.50
N VAL A 146 -5.11 -18.21 -17.86
CA VAL A 146 -4.31 -17.61 -16.78
C VAL A 146 -3.41 -16.51 -17.33
N LEU A 147 -2.78 -16.75 -18.48
CA LEU A 147 -1.97 -15.75 -19.17
C LEU A 147 -2.82 -14.57 -19.67
N GLY A 148 -4.00 -14.87 -20.20
CA GLY A 148 -4.98 -13.86 -20.60
C GLY A 148 -5.44 -12.98 -19.43
N PHE A 149 -5.79 -13.61 -18.30
CA PHE A 149 -6.13 -12.90 -17.06
C PHE A 149 -4.98 -12.00 -16.58
N ALA A 150 -3.74 -12.48 -16.61
CA ALA A 150 -2.57 -11.67 -16.25
C ALA A 150 -2.36 -10.47 -17.20
N GLY A 151 -2.74 -10.60 -18.47
CA GLY A 151 -2.83 -9.47 -19.40
C GLY A 151 -3.87 -8.45 -18.95
N ILE A 152 -5.11 -8.89 -18.75
CA ILE A 152 -6.24 -8.05 -18.34
C ILE A 152 -5.94 -7.28 -17.05
N VAL A 153 -5.38 -7.95 -16.04
CA VAL A 153 -5.04 -7.31 -14.75
C VAL A 153 -4.00 -6.19 -14.94
N ARG A 154 -2.98 -6.40 -15.77
CA ARG A 154 -1.98 -5.35 -16.05
C ARG A 154 -2.56 -4.18 -16.83
N ASP A 155 -3.42 -4.46 -17.80
CA ASP A 155 -4.07 -3.40 -18.58
C ASP A 155 -5.05 -2.58 -17.71
N LEU A 156 -5.75 -3.24 -16.79
CA LEU A 156 -6.59 -2.55 -15.81
C LEU A 156 -5.77 -1.69 -14.84
N ALA A 157 -4.62 -2.20 -14.35
CA ALA A 157 -3.74 -1.41 -13.50
C ALA A 157 -3.25 -0.14 -14.21
N ARG A 158 -2.94 -0.23 -15.52
CA ARG A 158 -2.57 0.92 -16.36
C ARG A 158 -3.73 1.91 -16.52
N SER A 159 -4.94 1.42 -16.81
CA SER A 159 -6.11 2.29 -17.03
C SER A 159 -6.53 3.03 -15.77
N MET A 160 -6.36 2.42 -14.59
CA MET A 160 -6.56 3.05 -13.28
C MET A 160 -5.44 4.02 -12.89
N ARG A 161 -4.43 4.22 -13.74
CA ARG A 161 -3.24 5.06 -13.51
C ARG A 161 -2.49 4.70 -12.23
N LEU A 162 -2.49 3.42 -11.88
CA LEU A 162 -1.61 2.91 -10.82
C LEU A 162 -0.17 2.97 -11.33
N ALA A 163 0.80 3.05 -10.41
CA ALA A 163 2.21 3.07 -10.78
C ALA A 163 2.61 1.67 -11.26
N VAL A 164 2.37 1.39 -12.54
CA VAL A 164 2.63 0.09 -13.16
C VAL A 164 4.13 -0.15 -13.21
N VAL A 165 4.53 -1.34 -12.77
CA VAL A 165 5.93 -1.77 -12.82
C VAL A 165 6.11 -2.55 -14.11
N ASP A 166 6.99 -2.08 -14.99
CA ASP A 166 7.32 -2.84 -16.18
C ASP A 166 8.08 -4.10 -15.78
N ALA A 167 7.52 -5.25 -16.15
CA ALA A 167 8.08 -6.57 -15.90
C ALA A 167 9.26 -6.83 -16.84
N GLN A 168 10.40 -6.16 -16.63
CA GLN A 168 11.63 -6.46 -17.37
C GLN A 168 12.43 -7.65 -16.78
N THR A 169 11.94 -8.33 -15.74
CA THR A 169 12.68 -9.42 -15.06
C THR A 169 11.94 -10.76 -14.95
N ALA A 170 10.74 -10.90 -15.51
CA ALA A 170 10.03 -12.18 -15.53
C ALA A 170 10.02 -12.75 -16.96
N SER A 171 10.95 -13.66 -17.24
CA SER A 171 10.95 -14.48 -18.46
C SER A 171 9.59 -15.15 -18.62
N MET A 172 8.76 -14.66 -19.57
CA MET A 172 7.58 -15.40 -20.00
C MET A 172 8.04 -16.72 -20.66
N PRO A 173 7.42 -17.86 -20.35
CA PRO A 173 7.71 -19.09 -21.09
C PRO A 173 7.30 -18.86 -22.55
N SER A 174 8.27 -18.93 -23.45
CA SER A 174 8.06 -18.87 -24.89
C SER A 174 7.16 -20.02 -25.32
N ARG A 175 6.08 -19.71 -26.04
CA ARG A 175 5.24 -20.71 -26.74
C ARG A 175 6.15 -21.64 -27.55
N ARG A 176 6.28 -22.90 -27.15
CA ARG A 176 6.64 -23.95 -28.11
C ARG A 176 5.34 -24.36 -28.79
N LEU A 177 5.22 -23.97 -30.06
CA LEU A 177 4.33 -24.62 -31.01
C LEU A 177 4.92 -26.00 -31.36
#